data_AF-A0A947VE77-F1
#
_entry.id   AF-A0A947VE77-F1
#
_cell.length_a   1.000
_cell.length_b   1.000
_cell.length_c   1.000
_cell.angle_alpha   90.00
_cell.angle_beta   90.00
_cell.angle_gamma   90.00
#
_symmetry.space_group_name_H-M   'P 1'
#
loop_
_entity.id
_entity.type
_entity.pdbx_description
1 polymer ?
#
loop_
_entity_poly.entity_id
_entity_poly.type
_entity_poly.pdbx_seq_one_letter_code
_entity_poly.pdbx_strand_id
1 'polypeptide(L)'
;MKLWDYSPIQDKARRARLEAAPPFAEIAQAVAGGMRIQCTHPDACDEAAGFMRIVCCVSIDRDLFDLFFNSESGYRGRYFVSPEEGLLANGQLLQLISEPLATFMVHGNMPSTHVELSLRASSAKAWLAEVGKGFCPACAGEWTTPQDAAAEILNNRWEHGNKAKALYGRKAPRLQQLRIMGAFVDAFGNEHVTTQKRGRAQQIHEFGWS
;
A
#
# COMPACT_ATOMS: atom_id res chain seq x y z
N MET A 1 -8.14 17.42 -20.65
CA MET A 1 -7.89 15.98 -20.86
C MET A 1 -7.96 15.31 -19.51
N LYS A 2 -8.80 14.29 -19.30
CA LYS A 2 -8.82 13.55 -18.02
C LYS A 2 -7.50 12.81 -17.90
N LEU A 3 -6.77 13.01 -16.80
CA LEU A 3 -5.52 12.32 -16.51
C LEU A 3 -5.74 10.91 -15.97
N TRP A 4 -6.99 10.54 -15.70
CA TRP A 4 -7.40 9.25 -15.17
C TRP A 4 -8.70 8.82 -15.84
N ASP A 5 -8.62 7.85 -16.75
CA ASP A 5 -9.76 7.35 -17.51
C ASP A 5 -10.04 5.86 -17.21
N TYR A 6 -11.27 5.61 -16.80
CA TYR A 6 -11.80 4.30 -16.43
C TYR A 6 -12.59 3.63 -17.58
N SER A 7 -12.54 4.18 -18.80
CA SER A 7 -13.22 3.64 -19.97
C SER A 7 -12.94 2.15 -20.26
N PRO A 8 -11.78 1.55 -19.91
CA PRO A 8 -11.58 0.11 -20.05
C PRO A 8 -12.43 -0.74 -19.09
N ILE A 9 -12.84 -0.21 -17.92
CA ILE A 9 -13.59 -0.94 -16.89
C ILE A 9 -15.05 -1.12 -17.33
N GLN A 10 -15.44 -2.32 -17.76
CA GLN A 10 -16.78 -2.61 -18.30
C GLN A 10 -17.90 -2.54 -17.25
N ASP A 11 -17.58 -2.81 -15.97
CA ASP A 11 -18.52 -2.68 -14.87
C ASP A 11 -18.85 -1.20 -14.63
N LYS A 12 -20.05 -0.80 -15.07
CA LYS A 12 -20.55 0.59 -14.96
C LYS A 12 -20.69 1.05 -13.51
N ALA A 13 -21.08 0.16 -12.59
CA ALA A 13 -21.25 0.53 -11.19
C ALA A 13 -19.90 0.76 -10.51
N ARG A 14 -18.93 -0.10 -10.78
CA ARG A 14 -17.53 0.10 -10.35
C ARG A 14 -16.96 1.40 -10.92
N ARG A 15 -17.12 1.62 -12.22
CA ARG A 15 -16.67 2.85 -12.89
C ARG A 15 -17.24 4.10 -12.23
N ALA A 16 -18.56 4.15 -12.04
CA ALA A 16 -19.23 5.29 -11.42
C ALA A 16 -18.70 5.57 -10.00
N ARG A 17 -18.40 4.53 -9.20
CA ARG A 17 -17.78 4.71 -7.87
C ARG A 17 -16.39 5.33 -7.96
N LEU A 18 -15.54 4.87 -8.87
CA LEU A 18 -14.18 5.39 -9.05
C LEU A 18 -14.18 6.82 -9.62
N GLU A 19 -15.14 7.16 -10.47
CA GLU A 19 -15.33 8.51 -11.01
C GLU A 19 -15.85 9.50 -9.96
N ALA A 20 -16.64 9.01 -9.00
CA ALA A 20 -17.18 9.79 -7.88
C ALA A 20 -16.34 9.66 -6.60
N ALA A 21 -15.06 9.28 -6.72
CA ALA A 21 -14.23 9.04 -5.55
C ALA A 21 -14.05 10.31 -4.70
N PRO A 22 -14.20 10.22 -3.37
CA PRO A 22 -14.01 11.37 -2.48
C PRO A 22 -12.51 11.71 -2.35
N PRO A 23 -12.16 12.83 -1.69
CA PRO A 23 -10.78 13.16 -1.37
C PRO A 23 -10.06 12.05 -0.59
N PHE A 24 -8.74 11.94 -0.75
CA PHE A 24 -7.93 10.89 -0.12
C PHE A 24 -8.14 10.79 1.40
N ALA A 25 -8.26 11.92 2.10
CA ALA A 25 -8.44 11.94 3.54
C ALA A 25 -9.71 11.19 3.99
N GLU A 26 -10.81 11.33 3.26
CA GLU A 26 -12.06 10.60 3.53
C GLU A 26 -11.90 9.10 3.24
N ILE A 27 -11.20 8.76 2.15
CA ILE A 27 -10.89 7.36 1.83
C ILE A 27 -10.01 6.73 2.93
N ALA A 28 -8.99 7.45 3.41
CA ALA A 28 -8.10 6.99 4.46
C ALA A 28 -8.84 6.80 5.80
N GLN A 29 -9.76 7.71 6.15
CA GLN A 29 -10.64 7.54 7.31
C GLN A 29 -11.55 6.32 7.17
N ALA A 30 -12.14 6.11 5.99
CA ALA A 30 -12.95 4.92 5.73
C ALA A 30 -12.13 3.62 5.84
N VAL A 31 -10.88 3.60 5.35
CA VAL A 31 -9.94 2.48 5.55
C VAL A 31 -9.67 2.26 7.02
N ALA A 32 -9.33 3.31 7.77
CA ALA A 32 -9.04 3.21 9.21
C ALA A 32 -10.25 2.71 10.02
N GLY A 33 -11.47 3.17 9.70
CA GLY A 33 -12.70 2.74 10.36
C GLY A 33 -13.23 1.38 9.92
N GLY A 34 -12.92 0.94 8.70
CA GLY A 34 -13.43 -0.29 8.10
C GLY A 34 -12.45 -1.47 8.11
N MET A 35 -11.19 -1.26 8.50
CA MET A 35 -10.19 -2.32 8.51
C MET A 35 -10.43 -3.34 9.63
N ARG A 36 -10.15 -4.61 9.32
CA ARG A 36 -10.06 -5.70 10.30
C ARG A 36 -8.65 -6.25 10.31
N ILE A 37 -7.96 -6.13 11.44
CA ILE A 37 -6.59 -6.63 11.61
C ILE A 37 -6.64 -8.16 11.67
N GLN A 38 -5.84 -8.81 10.82
CA GLN A 38 -5.81 -10.27 10.69
C GLN A 38 -4.61 -10.87 11.44
N CYS A 39 -3.44 -10.27 11.25
CA CYS A 39 -2.17 -10.75 11.79
C CYS A 39 -1.18 -9.59 11.93
N THR A 40 -0.27 -9.69 12.89
CA THR A 40 0.90 -8.81 13.05
C THR A 40 2.15 -9.66 13.29
N HIS A 41 3.26 -9.29 12.66
CA HIS A 41 4.49 -10.07 12.66
C HIS A 41 5.71 -9.15 12.76
N PRO A 42 6.55 -9.33 13.79
CA PRO A 42 7.89 -8.77 13.81
C PRO A 42 8.74 -9.42 12.70
N ASP A 43 9.47 -8.61 11.96
CA ASP A 43 10.27 -9.01 10.81
C ASP A 43 11.67 -8.39 10.93
N ALA A 44 12.69 -9.23 11.04
CA ALA A 44 14.07 -8.79 11.20
C ALA A 44 14.66 -8.33 9.87
N CYS A 45 15.58 -7.36 9.89
CA CYS A 45 16.24 -6.88 8.69
C CYS A 45 17.41 -7.79 8.30
N ASP A 46 17.35 -8.38 7.10
CA ASP A 46 18.45 -9.19 6.56
C ASP A 46 19.70 -8.36 6.20
N GLU A 47 19.53 -7.07 5.89
CA GLU A 47 20.63 -6.16 5.49
C GLU A 47 21.30 -5.45 6.69
N ALA A 48 20.66 -5.43 7.87
CA ALA A 48 21.14 -4.67 9.02
C ALA A 48 20.77 -5.33 10.36
N ALA A 49 21.78 -5.89 11.04
CA ALA A 49 21.58 -6.53 12.34
C ALA A 49 21.03 -5.54 13.39
N GLY A 50 20.08 -6.01 14.21
CA GLY A 50 19.43 -5.19 15.25
C GLY A 50 18.28 -4.31 14.76
N PHE A 51 18.04 -4.23 13.45
CA PHE A 51 16.89 -3.53 12.89
C PHE A 51 15.73 -4.49 12.69
N MET A 52 14.52 -4.07 13.09
CA MET A 52 13.30 -4.85 12.97
C MET A 52 12.16 -3.94 12.53
N ARG A 53 11.18 -4.50 11.83
CA ARG A 53 9.92 -3.82 11.51
C ARG A 53 8.73 -4.64 11.97
N ILE A 54 7.59 -3.99 12.09
CA ILE A 54 6.32 -4.69 12.15
C ILE A 54 5.75 -4.89 10.73
N VAL A 55 5.11 -6.02 10.49
CA VAL A 55 4.26 -6.26 9.32
C VAL A 55 2.86 -6.62 9.80
N CYS A 56 1.87 -5.83 9.41
CA CYS A 56 0.47 -6.05 9.73
C CYS A 56 -0.30 -6.39 8.46
N CYS A 57 -1.16 -7.41 8.50
CA CYS A 57 -2.13 -7.63 7.42
C CYS A 57 -3.53 -7.28 7.91
N VAL A 58 -4.23 -6.52 7.08
CA VAL A 58 -5.58 -6.04 7.36
C VAL A 58 -6.48 -6.34 6.18
N SER A 59 -7.74 -6.64 6.46
CA SER A 59 -8.77 -6.78 5.43
C SER A 59 -9.71 -5.58 5.45
N ILE A 60 -10.07 -5.08 4.28
CA ILE A 60 -11.12 -4.06 4.07
C ILE A 60 -12.17 -4.57 3.07
N ASP A 61 -13.26 -3.82 2.93
CA ASP A 61 -14.24 -4.07 1.87
C ASP A 61 -13.61 -3.95 0.47
N ARG A 62 -14.13 -4.72 -0.52
CA ARG A 62 -13.60 -4.74 -1.88
C ARG A 62 -13.74 -3.41 -2.61
N ASP A 63 -14.87 -2.73 -2.42
CA ASP A 63 -15.09 -1.42 -3.04
C ASP A 63 -14.26 -0.34 -2.36
N LEU A 64 -14.07 -0.44 -1.05
CA LEU A 64 -13.15 0.44 -0.33
C LEU A 64 -11.69 0.23 -0.76
N PHE A 65 -11.25 -1.01 -0.97
CA PHE A 65 -9.92 -1.28 -1.52
C PHE A 65 -9.75 -0.66 -2.90
N ASP A 66 -10.73 -0.86 -3.79
CA ASP A 66 -10.68 -0.35 -5.16
C ASP A 66 -10.63 1.18 -5.18
N LEU A 67 -11.47 1.84 -4.36
CA LEU A 67 -11.40 3.29 -4.15
C LEU A 67 -10.04 3.72 -3.60
N PHE A 68 -9.56 3.08 -2.53
CA PHE A 68 -8.28 3.40 -1.92
C PHE A 68 -7.13 3.26 -2.88
N PHE A 69 -7.06 2.18 -3.67
CA PHE A 69 -5.87 1.88 -4.44
C PHE A 69 -5.91 2.44 -5.85
N ASN A 70 -7.08 2.52 -6.49
CA ASN A 70 -7.20 2.73 -7.93
C ASN A 70 -7.91 4.03 -8.34
N SER A 71 -8.57 4.75 -7.42
CA SER A 71 -9.16 6.04 -7.80
C SER A 71 -8.08 7.11 -8.07
N GLU A 72 -8.43 8.13 -8.85
CA GLU A 72 -7.57 9.29 -9.11
C GLU A 72 -7.16 10.01 -7.81
N SER A 73 -8.08 10.09 -6.84
CA SER A 73 -7.81 10.64 -5.50
C SER A 73 -7.17 9.62 -4.55
N GLY A 74 -7.10 8.35 -4.93
CA GLY A 74 -6.62 7.24 -4.13
C GLY A 74 -5.10 7.15 -4.08
N TYR A 75 -4.61 6.18 -3.32
CA TYR A 75 -3.20 5.93 -3.01
C TYR A 75 -2.28 6.00 -4.23
N ARG A 76 -2.59 5.25 -5.29
CA ARG A 76 -1.78 5.28 -6.52
C ARG A 76 -1.95 6.56 -7.31
N GLY A 77 -3.13 7.16 -7.29
CA GLY A 77 -3.37 8.50 -7.86
C GLY A 77 -2.50 9.56 -7.21
N ARG A 78 -2.28 9.51 -5.89
CA ARG A 78 -1.36 10.41 -5.18
C ARG A 78 0.09 10.24 -5.63
N TYR A 79 0.57 8.99 -5.77
CA TYR A 79 1.90 8.75 -6.35
C TYR A 79 2.01 9.18 -7.82
N PHE A 80 0.93 9.11 -8.58
CA PHE A 80 0.93 9.59 -9.96
C PHE A 80 1.17 11.10 -10.05
N VAL A 81 0.62 11.88 -9.11
CA VAL A 81 0.91 13.33 -9.02
C VAL A 81 2.40 13.56 -8.80
N SER A 82 2.96 13.01 -7.72
CA SER A 82 4.41 12.99 -7.46
C SER A 82 4.78 11.93 -6.41
N PRO A 83 6.06 11.52 -6.32
CA PRO A 83 6.54 10.68 -5.22
C PRO A 83 6.20 11.25 -3.84
N GLU A 84 6.35 12.56 -3.65
CA GLU A 84 6.11 13.28 -2.39
C GLU A 84 4.63 13.23 -2.01
N GLU A 85 3.72 13.47 -2.96
CA GLU A 85 2.28 13.37 -2.74
C GLU A 85 1.84 11.96 -2.34
N GLY A 86 2.46 10.94 -2.95
CA GLY A 86 2.24 9.55 -2.55
C GLY A 86 2.75 9.24 -1.14
N LEU A 87 3.92 9.77 -0.76
CA LEU A 87 4.47 9.63 0.59
C LEU A 87 3.61 10.34 1.64
N LEU A 88 3.13 11.55 1.34
CA LEU A 88 2.22 12.31 2.21
C LEU A 88 0.91 11.54 2.44
N ALA A 89 0.30 11.03 1.37
CA ALA A 89 -0.92 10.22 1.46
C ALA A 89 -0.71 8.93 2.27
N ASN A 90 0.42 8.26 2.05
CA ASN A 90 0.79 7.09 2.86
C ASN A 90 0.96 7.44 4.34
N GLY A 91 1.67 8.53 4.66
CA GLY A 91 1.84 9.01 6.04
C GLY A 91 0.51 9.35 6.72
N GLN A 92 -0.42 9.99 5.99
CA GLN A 92 -1.77 10.28 6.49
C GLN A 92 -2.53 9.00 6.89
N LEU A 93 -2.49 7.96 6.06
CA LEU A 93 -3.10 6.68 6.41
C LEU A 93 -2.42 6.05 7.63
N LEU A 94 -1.08 5.97 7.63
CA LEU A 94 -0.31 5.35 8.71
C LEU A 94 -0.53 6.06 10.05
N GLN A 95 -0.66 7.38 10.06
CA GLN A 95 -1.00 8.13 11.25
C GLN A 95 -2.32 7.66 11.88
N LEU A 96 -3.36 7.44 11.05
CA LEU A 96 -4.68 7.00 11.50
C LEU A 96 -4.68 5.56 12.05
N ILE A 97 -3.86 4.67 11.48
CA ILE A 97 -3.90 3.23 11.80
C ILE A 97 -2.79 2.78 12.75
N SER A 98 -1.80 3.63 13.04
CA SER A 98 -0.61 3.24 13.81
C SER A 98 -0.93 2.68 15.21
N GLU A 99 -1.76 3.38 15.98
CA GLU A 99 -2.14 2.98 17.34
C GLU A 99 -3.00 1.71 17.37
N PRO A 100 -4.08 1.57 16.58
CA PRO A 100 -4.83 0.31 16.50
C PRO A 100 -3.96 -0.90 16.13
N LEU A 101 -2.98 -0.71 15.25
CA LEU A 101 -2.05 -1.78 14.86
C LEU A 101 -1.04 -2.11 15.97
N ALA A 102 -0.52 -1.11 16.67
CA ALA A 102 0.47 -1.29 17.73
C ALA A 102 -0.09 -1.93 19.00
N THR A 103 -1.38 -1.78 19.24
CA THR A 103 -2.09 -2.31 20.42
C THR A 103 -2.78 -3.64 20.15
N PHE A 104 -2.84 -4.11 18.90
CA PHE A 104 -3.52 -5.34 18.52
C PHE A 104 -2.94 -6.60 19.20
N MET A 105 -1.62 -6.72 19.25
CA MET A 105 -0.92 -7.87 19.82
C MET A 105 0.40 -7.44 20.44
N VAL A 106 0.71 -8.00 21.61
CA VAL A 106 2.02 -7.85 22.24
C VAL A 106 2.97 -8.90 21.68
N HIS A 107 4.12 -8.45 21.16
CA HIS A 107 5.16 -9.33 20.68
C HIS A 107 6.31 -9.39 21.69
N GLY A 108 6.73 -10.60 22.07
CA GLY A 108 7.78 -10.78 23.09
C GLY A 108 9.13 -10.18 22.70
N ASN A 109 9.42 -10.08 21.39
CA ASN A 109 10.64 -9.53 20.83
C ASN A 109 10.47 -8.10 20.27
N MET A 110 9.29 -7.48 20.41
CA MET A 110 9.02 -6.15 19.87
C MET A 110 7.95 -5.44 20.72
N PRO A 111 8.33 -4.53 21.64
CA PRO A 111 7.35 -3.81 22.47
C PRO A 111 6.50 -2.87 21.62
N SER A 112 5.29 -2.54 22.09
CA SER A 112 4.34 -1.68 21.36
C SER A 112 4.92 -0.32 20.95
N THR A 113 5.81 0.25 21.77
CA THR A 113 6.53 1.49 21.43
C THR A 113 7.42 1.34 20.19
N HIS A 114 8.09 0.20 20.03
CA HIS A 114 8.89 -0.12 18.84
C HIS A 114 7.97 -0.34 17.63
N VAL A 115 6.80 -0.97 17.84
CA VAL A 115 5.79 -1.14 16.78
C VAL A 115 5.32 0.22 16.26
N GLU A 116 4.99 1.16 17.14
CA GLU A 116 4.61 2.53 16.74
C GLU A 116 5.73 3.26 16.01
N LEU A 117 6.97 3.19 16.50
CA LEU A 117 8.13 3.78 15.83
C LEU A 117 8.28 3.21 14.41
N SER A 118 8.16 1.90 14.26
CA SER A 118 8.23 1.22 12.96
C SER A 118 7.11 1.68 12.03
N LEU A 119 5.88 1.86 12.51
CA LEU A 119 4.73 2.28 11.70
C LEU A 119 4.75 3.76 11.30
N ARG A 120 5.38 4.63 12.11
CA ARG A 120 5.42 6.08 11.87
C ARG A 120 6.70 6.56 11.16
N ALA A 121 7.67 5.67 11.00
CA ALA A 121 8.91 5.95 10.28
C ALA A 121 8.71 6.17 8.77
N SER A 122 9.67 6.81 8.12
CA SER A 122 9.48 7.44 6.80
C SER A 122 9.28 6.43 5.66
N SER A 123 9.91 5.26 5.72
CA SER A 123 9.75 4.20 4.72
C SER A 123 8.66 3.17 5.03
N ALA A 124 7.92 3.35 6.14
CA ALA A 124 6.73 2.57 6.41
C ALA A 124 5.70 2.78 5.29
N LYS A 125 4.90 1.76 4.98
CA LYS A 125 3.95 1.85 3.87
C LYS A 125 2.77 0.91 3.96
N ALA A 126 1.65 1.35 3.39
CA ALA A 126 0.58 0.46 2.95
C ALA A 126 0.86 -0.05 1.53
N TRP A 127 0.53 -1.31 1.28
CA TRP A 127 0.54 -1.90 -0.05
C TRP A 127 -0.51 -3.00 -0.15
N LEU A 128 -0.79 -3.48 -1.35
CA LEU A 128 -1.61 -4.67 -1.50
C LEU A 128 -0.85 -5.92 -1.02
N ALA A 129 -1.57 -6.97 -0.65
CA ALA A 129 -0.97 -8.24 -0.26
C ALA A 129 -0.78 -9.18 -1.46
N GLU A 130 0.47 -9.59 -1.69
CA GLU A 130 0.87 -10.50 -2.78
C GLU A 130 0.82 -11.98 -2.36
N VAL A 131 0.41 -12.84 -3.29
CA VAL A 131 0.43 -14.31 -3.09
C VAL A 131 1.86 -14.77 -2.83
N GLY A 132 2.03 -15.68 -1.86
CA GLY A 132 3.33 -16.26 -1.52
C GLY A 132 4.28 -15.34 -0.73
N LYS A 133 3.84 -14.13 -0.34
CA LYS A 133 4.63 -13.20 0.50
C LYS A 133 4.12 -13.12 1.94
N GLY A 134 3.21 -14.01 2.35
CA GLY A 134 2.65 -14.08 3.71
C GLY A 134 3.62 -14.64 4.76
N PHE A 135 3.39 -14.26 6.02
CA PHE A 135 4.10 -14.81 7.20
C PHE A 135 3.35 -15.98 7.83
N CYS A 136 2.02 -15.99 7.70
CA CYS A 136 1.15 -17.08 8.16
C CYS A 136 -0.09 -17.19 7.24
N PRO A 137 -0.96 -18.21 7.41
CA PRO A 137 -2.16 -18.39 6.59
C PRO A 137 -3.10 -17.18 6.57
N ALA A 138 -3.24 -16.46 7.68
CA ALA A 138 -4.07 -15.25 7.77
C ALA A 138 -3.52 -14.06 6.96
N CYS A 139 -2.24 -14.12 6.56
CA CYS A 139 -1.56 -13.07 5.81
C CYS A 139 -1.47 -13.41 4.30
N ALA A 140 -2.21 -14.43 3.83
CA ALA A 140 -2.24 -14.81 2.42
C ALA A 140 -2.72 -13.64 1.56
N GLY A 141 -1.89 -13.24 0.58
CA GLY A 141 -2.25 -12.19 -0.36
C GLY A 141 -3.21 -12.68 -1.45
N GLU A 142 -3.85 -11.73 -2.13
CA GLU A 142 -4.75 -11.99 -3.25
C GLU A 142 -4.13 -11.59 -4.60
N TRP A 143 -3.09 -10.74 -4.58
CA TRP A 143 -2.49 -10.24 -5.81
C TRP A 143 -1.50 -11.23 -6.42
N THR A 144 -1.62 -11.44 -7.73
CA THR A 144 -0.76 -12.31 -8.53
C THR A 144 -0.21 -11.56 -9.74
N THR A 145 0.80 -12.14 -10.39
CA THR A 145 1.35 -11.59 -11.63
C THR A 145 0.25 -11.46 -12.70
N PRO A 146 0.09 -10.26 -13.31
CA PRO A 146 -0.86 -10.07 -14.40
C PRO A 146 -0.61 -11.05 -15.55
N GLN A 147 -1.69 -11.60 -16.10
CA GLN A 147 -1.63 -12.55 -17.21
C GLN A 147 -1.63 -11.86 -18.59
N ASP A 148 -1.94 -10.57 -18.62
CA ASP A 148 -2.00 -9.77 -19.83
C ASP A 148 -1.55 -8.32 -19.57
N ALA A 149 -1.32 -7.58 -20.65
CA ALA A 149 -0.79 -6.22 -20.62
C ALA A 149 -1.84 -5.12 -20.82
N ALA A 150 -3.13 -5.46 -20.85
CA ALA A 150 -4.21 -4.50 -21.02
C ALA A 150 -4.30 -3.59 -19.78
N ALA A 151 -4.33 -2.29 -20.04
CA ALA A 151 -4.52 -1.30 -19.01
C ALA A 151 -6.01 -1.21 -18.61
N GLU A 152 -6.25 -1.17 -17.30
CA GLU A 152 -7.60 -1.03 -16.74
C GLU A 152 -7.90 0.43 -16.35
N ILE A 153 -6.85 1.25 -16.22
CA ILE A 153 -6.91 2.70 -16.04
C ILE A 153 -5.92 3.32 -17.02
N LEU A 154 -6.38 4.29 -17.80
CA LEU A 154 -5.55 5.04 -18.74
C LEU A 154 -5.18 6.39 -18.12
N ASN A 155 -3.88 6.71 -18.12
CA ASN A 155 -3.37 7.96 -17.55
C ASN A 155 -2.23 8.60 -18.35
N ASN A 156 -2.03 8.14 -19.58
CA ASN A 156 -1.00 8.53 -20.54
C ASN A 156 0.44 8.33 -20.03
N ARG A 157 0.64 7.50 -19.00
CA ARG A 157 1.97 7.20 -18.45
C ARG A 157 2.15 5.69 -18.27
N TRP A 158 1.32 5.07 -17.44
CA TRP A 158 1.55 3.69 -17.01
C TRP A 158 1.24 2.68 -18.11
N GLU A 159 0.25 2.95 -18.96
CA GLU A 159 -0.08 2.15 -20.13
C GLU A 159 1.04 2.15 -21.19
N HIS A 160 1.85 3.20 -21.22
CA HIS A 160 2.97 3.34 -22.17
C HIS A 160 4.32 2.91 -21.59
N GLY A 161 4.39 2.61 -20.29
CA GLY A 161 5.62 2.19 -19.64
C GLY A 161 6.17 0.88 -20.20
N ASN A 162 7.45 0.83 -20.58
CA ASN A 162 8.09 -0.33 -21.22
C ASN A 162 8.84 -1.25 -20.24
N LYS A 163 8.86 -0.92 -18.94
CA LYS A 163 9.50 -1.73 -17.90
C LYS A 163 8.58 -2.85 -17.44
N ALA A 164 9.15 -3.98 -17.01
CA ALA A 164 8.39 -5.11 -16.47
C ALA A 164 7.43 -4.70 -15.32
N LYS A 165 7.82 -3.71 -14.50
CA LYS A 165 6.98 -3.17 -13.42
C LYS A 165 5.72 -2.45 -13.93
N ALA A 166 5.78 -1.84 -15.11
CA ALA A 166 4.62 -1.17 -15.70
C ALA A 166 3.50 -2.16 -16.03
N LEU A 167 3.81 -3.43 -16.30
CA LEU A 167 2.80 -4.48 -16.47
C LEU A 167 1.86 -4.57 -15.25
N TYR A 168 2.44 -4.47 -14.05
CA TYR A 168 1.70 -4.50 -12.79
C TYR A 168 0.91 -3.20 -12.59
N GLY A 169 1.51 -2.04 -12.87
CA GLY A 169 0.84 -0.75 -12.72
C GLY A 169 -0.24 -0.46 -13.76
N ARG A 170 -0.38 -1.26 -14.81
CA ARG A 170 -1.51 -1.14 -15.74
C ARG A 170 -2.82 -1.68 -15.18
N LYS A 171 -2.74 -2.53 -14.16
CA LYS A 171 -3.90 -3.21 -13.59
C LYS A 171 -4.52 -2.38 -12.47
N ALA A 172 -5.82 -2.57 -12.26
CA ALA A 172 -6.61 -1.97 -11.20
C ALA A 172 -7.24 -3.09 -10.36
N PRO A 173 -6.46 -3.75 -9.48
CA PRO A 173 -6.97 -4.85 -8.67
C PRO A 173 -8.11 -4.45 -7.73
N ARG A 174 -9.13 -5.31 -7.59
CA ARG A 174 -10.22 -5.18 -6.60
C ARG A 174 -10.14 -6.30 -5.56
N LEU A 175 -9.31 -6.09 -4.54
CA LEU A 175 -8.95 -7.09 -3.50
C LEU A 175 -9.55 -6.69 -2.15
N GLN A 176 -9.20 -7.41 -1.08
CA GLN A 176 -9.58 -7.08 0.30
C GLN A 176 -8.36 -6.92 1.20
N GLN A 177 -7.25 -7.60 0.89
CA GLN A 177 -6.07 -7.62 1.75
C GLN A 177 -5.09 -6.47 1.45
N LEU A 178 -4.87 -5.64 2.47
CA LEU A 178 -3.76 -4.70 2.54
C LEU A 178 -2.69 -5.23 3.49
N ARG A 179 -1.44 -4.93 3.15
CA ARG A 179 -0.29 -5.15 4.00
C ARG A 179 0.34 -3.83 4.38
N ILE A 180 0.39 -3.60 5.68
CA ILE A 180 1.08 -2.47 6.29
C ILE A 180 2.45 -2.96 6.71
N MET A 181 3.49 -2.42 6.11
CA MET A 181 4.88 -2.72 6.44
C MET A 181 5.45 -1.50 7.13
N GLY A 182 5.82 -1.62 8.41
CA GLY A 182 6.62 -0.60 9.07
C GLY A 182 8.02 -0.47 8.45
N ALA A 183 8.73 0.59 8.81
CA ALA A 183 10.15 0.71 8.51
C ALA A 183 10.97 -0.19 9.43
N PHE A 184 12.14 -0.61 8.95
CA PHE A 184 13.13 -1.25 9.80
C PHE A 184 13.75 -0.18 10.70
N VAL A 185 13.53 -0.32 12.02
CA VAL A 185 14.08 0.60 13.01
C VAL A 185 14.81 -0.17 14.11
N ASP A 186 15.87 0.42 14.65
CA ASP A 186 16.59 -0.11 15.80
C ASP A 186 15.94 0.31 17.13
N ALA A 187 16.54 -0.09 18.26
CA ALA A 187 16.05 0.24 19.60
C ALA A 187 16.08 1.75 19.94
N PHE A 188 16.81 2.55 19.15
CA PHE A 188 16.91 4.00 19.31
C PHE A 188 15.99 4.75 18.33
N GLY A 189 15.25 4.03 17.48
CA GLY A 189 14.40 4.62 16.46
C GLY A 189 15.14 5.08 15.20
N ASN A 190 16.42 4.71 15.03
CA ASN A 190 17.11 4.96 13.77
C ASN A 190 16.52 4.08 12.68
N GLU A 191 16.33 4.64 11.49
CA GLU A 191 15.71 3.94 10.37
C GLU A 191 16.77 3.37 9.41
N HIS A 192 16.54 2.13 8.95
CA HIS A 192 17.32 1.52 7.87
C HIS A 192 16.46 1.26 6.63
N VAL A 193 16.78 1.94 5.53
CA VAL A 193 16.15 1.70 4.22
C VAL A 193 17.02 0.76 3.39
N THR A 194 16.54 -0.48 3.28
CA THR A 194 17.14 -1.54 2.44
C THR A 194 17.43 -1.05 1.02
N THR A 195 18.54 -1.52 0.47
CA THR A 195 19.15 -1.00 -0.77
C THR A 195 18.17 -1.04 -1.94
N GLN A 196 17.41 -2.12 -2.04
CA GLN A 196 16.43 -2.32 -3.13
C GLN A 196 15.21 -1.41 -3.04
N LYS A 197 14.97 -0.72 -1.90
CA LYS A 197 13.73 0.02 -1.63
C LYS A 197 13.88 1.54 -1.65
N ARG A 198 15.10 2.06 -1.79
CA ARG A 198 15.38 3.51 -1.81
C ARG A 198 14.69 4.27 -2.95
N GLY A 199 14.49 3.63 -4.10
CA GLY A 199 13.83 4.24 -5.28
C GLY A 199 12.33 3.94 -5.42
N ARG A 200 11.69 3.41 -4.37
CA ARG A 200 10.33 2.86 -4.47
C ARG A 200 9.28 3.91 -4.83
N ALA A 201 9.27 5.06 -4.16
CA ALA A 201 8.29 6.11 -4.43
C ALA A 201 8.36 6.58 -5.89
N GLN A 202 9.58 6.78 -6.40
CA GLN A 202 9.83 7.10 -7.81
C GLN A 202 9.30 6.01 -8.75
N GLN A 203 9.51 4.73 -8.43
CA GLN A 203 9.02 3.63 -9.25
C GLN A 203 7.49 3.56 -9.30
N ILE A 204 6.79 3.82 -8.19
CA ILE A 204 5.33 3.87 -8.17
C ILE A 204 4.84 5.05 -9.01
N HIS A 205 5.48 6.21 -8.90
CA HIS A 205 5.16 7.38 -9.72
C HIS A 205 5.31 7.10 -11.23
N GLU A 206 6.43 6.49 -11.63
CA GLU A 206 6.76 6.22 -13.03
C GLU A 206 5.95 5.07 -13.62
N PHE A 207 5.76 3.99 -12.87
CA PHE A 207 5.26 2.71 -13.40
C PHE A 207 3.97 2.24 -12.74
N GLY A 208 3.45 2.94 -11.74
CA GLY A 208 2.30 2.50 -10.95
C GLY A 208 2.60 1.34 -10.00
N TRP A 209 3.87 0.92 -9.89
CA TRP A 209 4.30 -0.27 -9.13
C TRP A 209 5.78 -0.22 -8.71
N SER A 210 6.15 -0.91 -7.61
CA SER A 210 7.55 -1.00 -7.11
C SER A 210 7.99 -2.38 -6.63
#